data_AF-A0A7S3S5N0-F1
#
_entry.id   AF-A0A7S3S5N0-F1
#
_cell.length_a   1.000
_cell.length_b   1.000
_cell.length_c   1.000
_cell.angle_alpha   90.00
_cell.angle_beta   90.00
_cell.angle_gamma   90.00
#
_symmetry.space_group_name_H-M   'P 1'
#
loop_
_entity.id
_entity.type
_entity.pdbx_description
1 polymer ?
#
loop_
_entity_poly.entity_id
_entity_poly.type
_entity_poly.pdbx_seq_one_letter_code
_entity_poly.pdbx_strand_id
1 'polypeptide(L)'
;GTEGNSPCLLAIVEATPAGQPQSPIEILMIGSDGASESVYRVRVPSPCFSLNFCYGSFTHLLSGHTDGRIGVYNLPRQQSSMSHDSQGTRSISISTDWTLLTSTEANYFRVFKVPSPEPS
;
A
#
# COMPACT_ATOMS: atom_id res chain seq x y z
N GLY A 1 -3.12 -13.16 30.99
CA GLY A 1 -3.42 -12.17 29.96
C GLY A 1 -2.16 -11.39 29.69
N THR A 2 -1.44 -11.74 28.64
CA THR A 2 -0.36 -10.90 28.12
C THR A 2 -1.01 -9.96 27.13
N GLU A 3 -1.18 -8.70 27.49
CA GLU A 3 -1.43 -7.65 26.50
C GLU A 3 -0.20 -7.62 25.61
N GLY A 4 -0.28 -8.38 24.51
CA GLY A 4 0.78 -8.50 23.53
C GLY A 4 0.98 -7.15 22.90
N ASN A 5 2.17 -6.59 23.09
CA ASN A 5 2.63 -5.34 22.49
C ASN A 5 2.43 -5.44 20.97
N SER A 6 1.28 -4.98 20.46
CA SER A 6 0.97 -5.07 19.05
C SER A 6 1.94 -4.16 18.31
N PRO A 7 2.67 -4.64 17.29
CA PRO A 7 3.68 -3.84 16.63
C PRO A 7 3.04 -2.59 16.03
N CYS A 8 3.56 -1.43 16.40
CA CYS A 8 3.18 -0.16 15.78
C CYS A 8 3.95 -0.06 14.46
N LEU A 9 3.24 -0.13 13.33
CA LEU A 9 3.85 0.00 12.01
C LEU A 9 3.44 1.30 11.34
N LEU A 10 4.40 1.92 10.64
CA LEU A 10 4.20 3.09 9.82
C LEU A 10 4.60 2.76 8.38
N ALA A 11 3.69 2.99 7.43
CA ALA A 11 4.01 2.98 6.01
C ALA A 11 4.24 4.42 5.54
N ILE A 12 5.40 4.67 4.96
CA ILE A 12 5.78 6.00 4.46
C ILE A 12 6.42 5.89 3.08
N VAL A 13 6.29 6.94 2.29
CA VAL A 13 7.00 7.11 1.03
C VAL A 13 7.40 8.58 0.92
N GLU A 14 8.66 8.83 0.60
CA GLU A 14 9.14 10.20 0.40
C GLU A 14 8.71 10.74 -0.97
N ALA A 15 8.52 12.06 -1.03
CA ALA A 15 8.29 12.73 -2.31
C ALA A 15 9.54 12.59 -3.19
N THR A 16 9.37 12.09 -4.41
CA THR A 16 10.47 11.94 -5.37
C THR A 16 10.58 13.18 -6.27
N PRO A 17 11.76 13.82 -6.38
CA PRO A 17 11.99 14.90 -7.33
C PRO A 17 11.79 14.46 -8.79
N ALA A 18 11.36 15.38 -9.65
CA ALA A 18 11.22 15.10 -11.07
C ALA A 18 12.55 14.64 -11.70
N GLY A 19 12.50 13.55 -12.46
CA GLY A 19 13.68 12.97 -13.13
C GLY A 19 14.53 12.03 -12.25
N GLN A 20 14.19 11.83 -10.98
CA GLN A 20 14.84 10.84 -10.11
C GLN A 20 14.07 9.51 -10.09
N PRO A 21 14.74 8.38 -9.78
CA PRO A 21 14.07 7.12 -9.50
C PRO A 21 13.07 7.27 -8.35
N GLN A 22 11.92 6.60 -8.45
CA GLN A 22 10.88 6.67 -7.42
C GLN A 22 11.38 6.17 -6.07
N SER A 23 11.13 6.97 -5.03
CA SER A 23 11.35 6.58 -3.65
C SER A 23 10.50 5.35 -3.33
N PRO A 24 11.06 4.35 -2.64
CA PRO A 24 10.31 3.17 -2.22
C PRO A 24 9.27 3.55 -1.18
N ILE A 25 8.28 2.68 -0.99
CA ILE A 25 7.54 2.65 0.27
C ILE A 25 8.42 1.96 1.31
N GLU A 26 8.59 2.59 2.47
CA GLU A 26 9.24 2.03 3.64
C GLU A 26 8.21 1.70 4.70
N ILE A 27 8.34 0.50 5.27
CA ILE A 27 7.54 0.07 6.42
C ILE A 27 8.46 0.10 7.62
N LEU A 28 8.13 0.96 8.58
CA LEU A 28 8.89 1.16 9.80
C LEU A 28 8.14 0.50 10.96
N MET A 29 8.86 -0.22 11.80
CA MET A 29 8.39 -0.62 13.12
C MET A 29 8.77 0.46 14.13
N ILE A 30 7.80 0.96 14.87
CA ILE A 30 7.96 2.02 15.86
C ILE A 30 7.93 1.39 17.25
N GLY A 31 9.05 1.51 17.97
CA GLY A 31 9.19 1.11 19.36
C GLY A 31 8.40 2.02 20.30
N SER A 32 8.10 1.53 21.51
CA SER A 32 7.43 2.32 22.55
C SER A 32 8.27 3.51 23.04
N ASP A 33 9.57 3.49 22.80
CA ASP A 33 10.52 4.57 23.06
C ASP A 33 10.61 5.58 21.90
N GLY A 34 9.85 5.37 20.82
CA GLY A 34 9.89 6.19 19.61
C GLY A 34 11.04 5.84 18.65
N ALA A 35 11.89 4.87 18.97
CA ALA A 35 12.86 4.36 18.02
C ALA A 35 12.15 3.73 16.83
N SER A 36 12.74 3.81 15.64
CA SER A 36 12.17 3.21 14.44
C SER A 36 13.19 2.35 13.70
N GLU A 37 12.71 1.23 13.16
CA GLU A 37 13.51 0.32 12.33
C GLU A 37 12.75 0.03 11.03
N SER A 38 13.45 0.11 9.91
CA SER A 38 12.89 -0.28 8.61
C SER A 38 12.82 -1.80 8.51
N VAL A 39 11.59 -2.34 8.41
CA VAL A 39 11.33 -3.78 8.36
C VAL A 39 11.02 -4.29 6.95
N TYR A 40 10.42 -3.45 6.11
CA TYR A 40 10.17 -3.78 4.70
C TYR A 40 10.39 -2.57 3.80
N ARG A 41 10.77 -2.84 2.55
CA ARG A 41 10.96 -1.84 1.51
C ARG A 41 10.34 -2.33 0.20
N VAL A 42 9.42 -1.56 -0.36
CA VAL A 42 8.67 -1.90 -1.57
C VAL A 42 8.99 -0.91 -2.67
N ARG A 43 9.43 -1.39 -3.83
CA ARG A 43 9.62 -0.55 -5.01
C ARG A 43 8.28 -0.27 -5.65
N VAL A 44 8.06 0.99 -6.01
CA VAL A 44 6.82 1.44 -6.64
C VAL A 44 7.10 2.04 -8.02
N PRO A 45 6.18 1.88 -8.98
CA PRO A 45 6.38 2.37 -10.34
C PRO A 45 6.18 3.89 -10.47
N SER A 46 5.49 4.52 -9.52
CA SER A 46 4.99 5.89 -9.60
C SER A 46 4.68 6.44 -8.20
N PRO A 47 4.64 7.78 -8.03
CA PRO A 47 4.32 8.42 -6.76
C PRO A 47 3.00 7.92 -6.18
N CYS A 48 2.96 7.69 -4.86
CA CYS A 48 1.75 7.27 -4.18
C CYS A 48 0.96 8.48 -3.67
N PHE A 49 -0.35 8.48 -3.86
CA PHE A 49 -1.27 9.43 -3.20
C PHE A 49 -1.95 8.83 -1.96
N SER A 50 -1.89 7.50 -1.79
CA SER A 50 -2.52 6.79 -0.68
C SER A 50 -1.72 5.55 -0.30
N LEU A 51 -1.60 5.30 1.01
CA LEU A 51 -1.02 4.10 1.61
C LEU A 51 -1.92 3.66 2.77
N ASN A 52 -2.32 2.39 2.80
CA ASN A 52 -3.12 1.82 3.88
C ASN A 52 -2.69 0.39 4.15
N PHE A 53 -2.60 0.00 5.43
CA PHE A 53 -2.55 -1.42 5.77
C PHE A 53 -3.91 -2.06 5.52
N CYS A 54 -3.91 -3.27 4.95
CA CYS A 54 -5.14 -4.00 4.72
C CYS A 54 -5.77 -4.41 6.06
N TYR A 55 -7.11 -4.39 6.13
CA TYR A 55 -7.81 -4.77 7.36
C TYR A 55 -7.41 -6.18 7.82
N GLY A 56 -7.15 -6.33 9.12
CA GLY A 56 -6.76 -7.59 9.73
C GLY A 56 -5.33 -8.05 9.41
N SER A 57 -4.53 -7.25 8.71
CA SER A 57 -3.16 -7.64 8.35
C SER A 57 -2.20 -6.46 8.26
N PHE A 58 -1.22 -6.44 9.17
CA PHE A 58 -0.09 -5.51 9.15
C PHE A 58 0.99 -5.88 8.11
N THR A 59 0.88 -7.05 7.48
CA THR A 59 1.82 -7.55 6.45
C THR A 59 1.33 -7.34 5.02
N HIS A 60 0.13 -6.75 4.85
CA HIS A 60 -0.45 -6.46 3.56
C HIS A 60 -0.71 -4.97 3.44
N LEU A 61 -0.28 -4.39 2.31
CA LEU A 61 -0.36 -2.96 2.08
C LEU A 61 -1.13 -2.70 0.78
N LEU A 62 -2.00 -1.70 0.83
CA LEU A 62 -2.69 -1.11 -0.30
C LEU A 62 -2.05 0.25 -0.63
N SER A 63 -1.72 0.48 -1.90
CA SER A 63 -1.25 1.78 -2.40
C SER A 63 -2.07 2.27 -3.57
N GLY A 64 -2.25 3.59 -3.65
CA GLY A 64 -2.82 4.28 -4.80
C GLY A 64 -1.75 5.16 -5.44
N HIS A 65 -1.61 5.10 -6.76
CA HIS A 65 -0.57 5.78 -7.49
C HIS A 65 -1.10 6.86 -8.45
N THR A 66 -0.31 7.91 -8.66
CA THR A 66 -0.71 9.07 -9.48
C THR A 66 -0.84 8.75 -10.97
N ASP A 67 -0.30 7.63 -11.44
CA ASP A 67 -0.49 7.13 -12.82
C ASP A 67 -1.75 6.28 -12.99
N GLY A 68 -2.59 6.20 -11.95
CA GLY A 68 -3.85 5.44 -11.93
C GLY A 68 -3.68 3.97 -11.57
N ARG A 69 -2.48 3.54 -11.17
CA ARG A 69 -2.27 2.17 -10.67
C ARG A 69 -2.70 2.05 -9.22
N ILE A 70 -3.16 0.86 -8.86
CA ILE A 70 -3.45 0.48 -7.48
C ILE A 70 -2.69 -0.80 -7.17
N GLY A 71 -1.92 -0.76 -6.08
CA GLY A 71 -1.07 -1.86 -5.67
C GLY A 71 -1.54 -2.55 -4.41
N VAL A 72 -1.55 -3.88 -4.42
CA VAL A 72 -1.71 -4.71 -3.21
C VAL A 72 -0.43 -5.50 -3.02
N TYR A 73 0.22 -5.36 -1.87
CA TYR A 73 1.51 -5.99 -1.59
C TYR A 73 1.41 -6.96 -0.42
N ASN A 74 2.01 -8.13 -0.58
CA ASN A 74 2.33 -9.05 0.51
C ASN A 74 3.80 -8.82 0.90
N LEU A 75 4.03 -8.14 2.02
CA LEU A 75 5.36 -7.69 2.44
C LEU A 75 6.34 -8.85 2.71
N PRO A 76 5.96 -9.92 3.45
CA PRO A 76 6.86 -11.05 3.70
C PRO A 76 7.26 -11.82 2.45
N ARG A 77 6.35 -11.93 1.47
CA ARG A 77 6.60 -12.67 0.21
C ARG A 77 7.17 -11.81 -0.90
N GLN A 78 7.26 -10.49 -0.70
CA GLN A 78 7.64 -9.52 -1.75
C GLN A 78 6.81 -9.68 -3.03
N GLN A 79 5.54 -10.06 -2.88
CA GLN A 79 4.62 -10.23 -3.99
C GLN A 79 3.73 -9.00 -4.12
N SER A 80 3.38 -8.65 -5.35
CA SER A 80 2.48 -7.55 -5.65
C SER A 80 1.39 -7.98 -6.63
N SER A 81 0.23 -7.35 -6.51
CA SER A 81 -0.86 -7.42 -7.49
C SER A 81 -1.18 -6.00 -7.92
N MET A 82 -1.07 -5.72 -9.22
CA MET A 82 -1.32 -4.38 -9.77
C MET A 82 -2.63 -4.35 -10.54
N SER A 83 -3.53 -3.46 -10.12
CA SER A 83 -4.70 -3.10 -10.92
C SER A 83 -4.49 -1.76 -11.62
N HIS A 84 -5.09 -1.62 -12.79
CA HIS A 84 -5.12 -0.38 -13.54
C HIS A 84 -6.49 0.27 -13.40
N ASP A 85 -6.49 1.48 -12.89
CA ASP A 85 -7.65 2.35 -12.84
C ASP A 85 -7.35 3.66 -13.60
N SER A 86 -7.97 4.77 -13.21
CA SER A 86 -7.72 6.07 -13.82
C SER A 86 -6.78 6.95 -12.99
N GLN A 87 -6.10 7.87 -13.68
CA GLN A 87 -5.33 8.95 -13.05
C GLN A 87 -6.21 9.93 -12.26
N GLY A 88 -7.54 9.90 -12.45
CA GLY A 88 -8.51 10.71 -11.72
C GLY A 88 -8.90 10.15 -10.35
N THR A 89 -8.37 8.98 -9.98
CA THR A 89 -8.68 8.31 -8.71
C THR A 89 -8.25 9.16 -7.51
N ARG A 90 -9.16 9.34 -6.55
CA ARG A 90 -8.92 10.18 -5.35
C ARG A 90 -8.84 9.38 -4.06
N SER A 91 -9.48 8.23 -4.00
CA SER A 91 -9.49 7.36 -2.84
C SER A 91 -9.64 5.92 -3.28
N ILE A 92 -9.08 5.03 -2.49
CA ILE A 92 -9.09 3.59 -2.72
C ILE A 92 -9.37 2.85 -1.41
N SER A 93 -9.98 1.69 -1.52
CA SER A 93 -10.21 0.78 -0.40
C SER A 93 -10.19 -0.66 -0.90
N ILE A 94 -10.04 -1.60 0.02
CA ILE A 94 -10.01 -3.04 -0.26
C ILE A 94 -10.97 -3.75 0.69
N SER A 95 -11.68 -4.75 0.19
CA SER A 95 -12.56 -5.59 1.01
C SER A 95 -11.78 -6.36 2.07
N THR A 96 -12.44 -6.80 3.14
CA THR A 96 -11.80 -7.49 4.29
C THR A 96 -11.22 -8.85 3.95
N ASP A 97 -11.72 -9.50 2.90
CA ASP A 97 -11.20 -10.74 2.32
C ASP A 97 -10.14 -10.51 1.23
N TRP A 98 -9.81 -9.24 0.96
CA TRP A 98 -8.82 -8.79 -0.03
C TRP A 98 -9.10 -9.26 -1.46
N THR A 99 -10.37 -9.51 -1.81
CA THR A 99 -10.76 -9.95 -3.15
C THR A 99 -11.28 -8.83 -4.04
N LEU A 100 -11.73 -7.72 -3.46
CA LEU A 100 -12.31 -6.58 -4.19
C LEU A 100 -11.59 -5.29 -3.84
N LEU A 101 -11.33 -4.49 -4.87
CA LEU A 101 -10.88 -3.10 -4.76
C LEU A 101 -12.05 -2.19 -5.10
N THR A 102 -12.12 -1.08 -4.36
CA THR A 102 -13.02 0.01 -4.64
C THR A 102 -12.20 1.28 -4.81
N SER A 103 -12.52 2.06 -5.82
CA SER A 103 -11.91 3.36 -6.08
C SER A 103 -12.97 4.42 -6.33
N THR A 104 -12.63 5.68 -6.08
CA THR A 104 -13.51 6.81 -6.36
C THR A 104 -12.89 7.78 -7.35
N GLU A 105 -13.68 8.17 -8.34
CA GLU A 105 -13.32 9.17 -9.35
C GLU A 105 -14.53 10.08 -9.59
N ALA A 106 -14.31 11.40 -9.52
CA ALA A 106 -15.35 12.40 -9.69
C ALA A 106 -16.61 12.14 -8.84
N ASN A 107 -17.69 11.64 -9.46
CA ASN A 107 -19.00 11.39 -8.86
C ASN A 107 -19.44 9.91 -8.89
N TYR A 108 -18.51 8.99 -9.12
CA TYR A 108 -18.81 7.55 -9.10
C TYR A 108 -17.70 6.76 -8.40
N PHE A 109 -17.99 5.49 -8.14
CA PHE A 109 -17.03 4.52 -7.67
C PHE A 109 -16.96 3.33 -8.64
N ARG A 110 -15.79 2.71 -8.71
CA ARG A 110 -15.59 1.45 -9.44
C ARG A 110 -15.30 0.36 -8.42
N VAL A 111 -15.76 -0.86 -8.74
CA VAL A 111 -15.45 -2.06 -7.97
C VAL A 111 -14.92 -3.11 -8.92
N PHE A 112 -13.78 -3.70 -8.60
CA PHE A 112 -13.14 -4.74 -9.42
C PHE A 112 -12.40 -5.73 -8.53
N LYS A 113 -12.09 -6.90 -9.09
CA LYS A 113 -11.36 -7.93 -8.38
C LYS A 113 -9.89 -7.53 -8.21
N VAL A 114 -9.30 -7.89 -7.08
CA VAL A 114 -7.84 -7.86 -6.91
C VAL A 114 -7.24 -8.85 -7.91
N PRO A 115 -6.29 -8.40 -8.77
CA PRO A 115 -5.60 -9.30 -9.69
C PRO A 115 -4.84 -10.39 -8.95
N SER A 116 -4.58 -11.52 -9.62
CA SER A 116 -3.66 -12.52 -9.07
C SER A 116 -2.26 -11.90 -8.92
N PRO A 117 -1.50 -12.26 -7.87
CA PRO A 117 -0.14 -11.77 -7.70
C PRO A 117 0.72 -12.09 -8.93
N GLU A 118 1.52 -11.13 -9.36
CA GLU A 118 2.53 -11.39 -10.38
C GLU A 118 3.65 -12.23 -9.76
N PRO A 119 4.12 -13.30 -10.42
CA PRO A 119 5.32 -13.99 -9.99
C PRO A 119 6.52 -13.05 -10.15
N SER A 120 7.33 -12.97 -9.09
CA SER A 120 8.58 -12.20 -9.01
C SER A 120 9.66 -12.74 -9.94
#